data_AF-A0A0L8GXI3-F1
#
_entry.id   AF-A0A0L8GXI3-F1
#
_cell.length_a   1.000
_cell.length_b   1.000
_cell.length_c   1.000
_cell.angle_alpha   90.00
_cell.angle_beta   90.00
_cell.angle_gamma   90.00
#
_symmetry.space_group_name_H-M   'P 1'
#
loop_
_entity.id
_entity.type
_entity.pdbx_description
1 polymer ?
#
loop_
_entity_poly.entity_id
_entity_poly.type
_entity_poly.pdbx_seq_one_letter_code
_entity_poly.pdbx_strand_id
1 'polypeptide(L)'
;VWMHMTNELKQWDNSGSEKPMIMDCDSSKHKLTLAITHFPHKTLCRTIWHAPNSRNHNKIDFILTFQKLKSSISKVRTRAFPGADVNNNHNLVMMTMRFKLKRIHKKKATCIRFDVDKLKDPRGTSEFEVKVDGKSEALNLQENNINSLTNNIKEALQEMALEVLGRKGMKRNHRKI
;
A
#
# COMPACT_ATOMS: atom_id res chain seq x y z
N VAL A 1 14.34 -20.96 -12.82
CA VAL A 1 13.61 -21.10 -14.09
C VAL A 1 14.15 -20.06 -15.07
N TRP A 2 15.04 -20.47 -15.98
CA TRP A 2 15.49 -19.60 -17.08
C TRP A 2 14.38 -19.58 -18.13
N MET A 3 13.64 -18.47 -18.17
CA MET A 3 12.69 -18.24 -19.25
C MET A 3 13.51 -17.72 -20.43
N HIS A 4 13.66 -18.50 -21.50
CA HIS A 4 14.16 -18.01 -22.78
C HIS A 4 13.15 -16.98 -23.32
N MET A 5 13.27 -15.74 -22.87
CA MET A 5 12.59 -14.61 -23.50
C MET A 5 13.36 -14.31 -24.78
N THR A 6 12.74 -14.61 -25.91
CA THR A 6 13.21 -14.14 -27.20
C THR A 6 13.33 -12.60 -27.14
N ASN A 7 14.29 -12.03 -27.87
CA ASN A 7 14.51 -10.57 -27.91
C ASN A 7 13.31 -9.77 -28.46
N GLU A 8 12.23 -10.44 -28.86
CA GLU A 8 11.02 -9.85 -29.41
C GLU A 8 9.91 -9.78 -28.35
N LEU A 9 9.71 -8.58 -27.81
CA LEU A 9 8.51 -8.26 -27.01
C LEU A 9 7.28 -8.05 -27.89
N LYS A 10 7.00 -8.99 -28.80
CA LYS A 10 5.89 -8.90 -29.74
C LYS A 10 5.01 -10.13 -29.63
N GLN A 11 3.72 -9.90 -29.64
CA GLN A 11 2.73 -10.94 -29.86
C GLN A 11 1.84 -10.48 -31.01
N TRP A 12 1.40 -11.41 -31.85
CA TRP A 12 0.54 -11.11 -32.98
C TRP A 12 -0.84 -11.73 -32.77
N ASP A 13 -1.90 -11.08 -33.23
CA ASP A 13 -3.22 -11.69 -33.34
C ASP A 13 -3.38 -12.46 -34.66
N ASN A 14 -4.51 -13.15 -34.83
CA ASN A 14 -4.80 -13.96 -36.01
C ASN A 14 -4.97 -13.11 -37.29
N SER A 15 -5.08 -11.79 -37.16
CA SER A 15 -5.15 -10.85 -38.29
C SER A 15 -3.79 -10.27 -38.68
N GLY A 16 -2.71 -10.68 -37.99
CA GLY A 16 -1.38 -10.15 -38.21
C GLY A 16 -1.20 -8.74 -37.65
N SER A 17 -1.96 -8.36 -36.62
CA SER A 17 -1.78 -7.10 -35.88
C SER A 17 -0.99 -7.32 -34.57
N GLU A 18 -0.16 -6.34 -34.18
CA GLU A 18 0.61 -6.42 -32.93
C GLU A 18 -0.33 -6.26 -31.72
N LYS A 19 -0.31 -7.23 -30.81
CA LYS A 19 -1.09 -7.23 -29.57
C LYS A 19 -0.18 -7.17 -28.32
N PRO A 20 -0.68 -6.66 -27.18
CA PRO A 20 0.09 -6.60 -25.96
C PRO A 20 0.53 -7.99 -25.51
N MET A 21 1.77 -8.10 -25.06
CA MET A 21 2.31 -9.33 -24.49
C MET A 21 1.64 -9.60 -23.13
N ILE A 22 0.95 -10.72 -23.05
CA ILE A 22 0.34 -11.24 -21.81
C ILE A 22 1.29 -12.28 -21.24
N MET A 23 1.64 -12.12 -19.96
CA MET A 23 2.40 -13.10 -19.21
C MET A 23 1.43 -13.77 -18.25
N ASP A 24 1.11 -15.03 -18.54
CA ASP A 24 0.31 -15.88 -17.67
C ASP A 24 1.23 -16.49 -16.62
N CYS A 25 1.09 -16.02 -15.37
CA CYS A 25 1.81 -16.60 -14.25
C CYS A 25 0.90 -17.68 -13.62
N ASP A 26 1.27 -18.94 -13.85
CA ASP A 26 0.52 -20.16 -13.49
C ASP A 26 0.14 -20.23 -11.99
N SER A 27 0.85 -19.49 -11.13
CA SER A 27 0.60 -19.43 -9.68
C SER A 27 -0.32 -18.29 -9.24
N SER A 28 -0.82 -17.45 -10.15
CA SER A 28 -1.63 -16.28 -9.81
C SER A 28 -2.95 -16.22 -10.59
N LYS A 29 -4.07 -15.97 -9.91
CA LYS A 29 -5.39 -15.73 -10.52
C LYS A 29 -5.47 -14.46 -11.40
N HIS A 30 -4.33 -13.85 -11.70
CA HIS A 30 -4.24 -12.51 -12.26
C HIS A 30 -3.40 -12.51 -13.52
N LYS A 31 -4.04 -12.18 -14.65
CA LYS A 31 -3.35 -11.96 -15.93
C LYS A 31 -2.55 -10.66 -15.86
N LEU A 32 -1.25 -10.75 -16.09
CA LEU A 32 -0.33 -9.61 -16.15
C LEU A 32 0.01 -9.30 -17.60
N THR A 33 0.15 -8.02 -17.91
CA THR A 33 0.55 -7.51 -19.23
C THR A 33 1.73 -6.59 -19.10
N LEU A 34 2.61 -6.68 -20.09
CA LEU A 34 3.78 -5.81 -20.17
C LEU A 34 3.37 -4.41 -20.64
N ALA A 35 3.53 -3.40 -19.78
CA ALA A 35 3.04 -2.05 -20.04
C ALA A 35 3.61 -1.41 -21.32
N ILE A 36 4.87 -1.69 -21.66
CA ILE A 36 5.55 -1.14 -22.85
C ILE A 36 5.10 -1.80 -24.17
N THR A 37 4.36 -2.91 -24.09
CA THR A 37 3.75 -3.54 -25.28
C THR A 37 2.31 -3.10 -25.48
N HIS A 38 1.76 -2.30 -24.56
CA HIS A 38 0.36 -1.90 -24.61
C HIS A 38 0.06 -0.91 -25.73
N PHE A 39 1.07 -0.17 -26.19
CA PHE A 39 0.94 0.80 -27.25
C PHE A 39 2.04 0.60 -28.30
N PRO A 40 1.79 1.02 -29.55
CA PRO A 40 2.85 1.07 -30.56
C PRO A 40 3.91 2.08 -30.12
N HIS A 41 5.13 1.61 -29.93
CA HIS A 41 6.30 2.43 -29.61
C HIS A 41 7.37 2.19 -30.66
N LYS A 42 8.19 3.22 -30.93
CA LYS A 42 9.37 3.07 -31.78
C LYS A 42 10.27 1.98 -31.19
N THR A 43 10.91 1.17 -32.05
CA THR A 43 11.79 0.07 -31.63
C THR A 43 12.90 0.54 -30.68
N LEU A 44 13.46 1.74 -30.92
CA LEU A 44 14.47 2.35 -30.06
C LEU A 44 13.96 2.61 -28.62
N CYS A 45 12.67 2.89 -28.46
CA CYS A 45 12.01 3.08 -27.16
C CYS A 45 11.57 1.76 -26.50
N ARG A 46 11.86 0.60 -27.10
CA ARG A 46 11.61 -0.73 -26.53
C ARG A 46 12.88 -1.40 -26.01
N THR A 47 14.05 -0.79 -26.25
CA THR A 47 15.35 -1.27 -25.78
C THR A 47 15.69 -0.62 -24.46
N ILE A 48 16.12 -1.42 -23.48
CA ILE A 48 16.15 -0.98 -22.08
C ILE A 48 17.54 -1.14 -21.44
N TRP A 49 18.40 -1.95 -22.04
CA TRP A 49 19.78 -2.10 -21.62
C TRP A 49 20.72 -2.16 -22.83
N HIS A 50 21.85 -1.45 -22.72
CA HIS A 50 22.89 -1.41 -23.74
C HIS A 50 24.13 -2.15 -23.23
N ALA A 51 24.52 -3.23 -23.92
CA ALA A 51 25.79 -3.88 -23.61
C ALA A 51 26.95 -2.86 -23.78
N PRO A 52 28.00 -2.91 -22.94
CA PRO A 52 29.15 -2.01 -23.04
C PRO A 52 29.83 -2.04 -24.42
N ASN A 53 29.70 -3.15 -25.13
CA ASN A 53 30.24 -3.34 -26.48
C ASN A 53 29.30 -2.86 -27.60
N SER A 54 28.15 -2.25 -27.27
CA SER A 54 27.12 -1.72 -28.18
C SER A 54 26.48 -2.69 -29.18
N ARG A 55 26.85 -3.97 -29.18
CA ARG A 55 26.36 -4.97 -30.14
C ARG A 55 25.02 -5.57 -29.75
N ASN A 56 24.75 -5.65 -28.45
CA ASN A 56 23.57 -6.30 -27.90
C ASN A 56 22.68 -5.33 -27.13
N HIS A 57 21.38 -5.42 -27.42
CA HIS A 57 20.33 -4.63 -26.81
C HIS A 57 19.43 -5.59 -26.02
N ASN A 58 19.46 -5.52 -24.69
CA ASN A 58 18.64 -6.38 -23.85
C ASN A 58 17.42 -5.61 -23.32
N LYS A 59 16.37 -6.36 -22.96
CA LYS A 59 15.11 -5.83 -22.44
C LYS A 59 14.83 -6.46 -21.07
N ILE A 60 15.64 -6.06 -20.08
CA ILE A 60 15.63 -6.67 -18.75
C ILE A 60 14.75 -5.92 -17.75
N ASP A 61 14.59 -4.60 -17.90
CA ASP A 61 13.71 -3.83 -17.01
C ASP A 61 12.33 -3.71 -17.63
N PHE A 62 11.30 -4.18 -16.94
CA PHE A 62 9.93 -4.14 -17.42
C PHE A 62 8.94 -3.75 -16.33
N ILE A 63 7.86 -3.08 -16.75
CA ILE A 63 6.75 -2.74 -15.86
C ILE A 63 5.58 -3.68 -16.18
N LEU A 64 5.27 -4.57 -15.25
CA LEU A 64 4.08 -5.42 -15.33
C LEU A 64 2.88 -4.70 -14.73
N THR A 65 1.74 -4.86 -15.39
CA THR A 65 0.46 -4.32 -14.93
C THR A 65 -0.62 -5.38 -15.01
N PHE A 66 -1.61 -5.31 -14.13
CA PHE A 66 -2.78 -6.16 -14.28
C PHE A 66 -3.51 -5.84 -15.59
N GLN A 67 -3.85 -6.88 -16.35
CA GLN A 67 -4.57 -6.73 -17.62
C GLN A 67 -5.89 -5.95 -17.46
N LYS A 68 -6.56 -6.08 -16.30
CA LYS A 68 -7.79 -5.35 -15.97
C LYS A 68 -7.60 -3.84 -15.84
N LEU A 69 -6.38 -3.38 -15.56
CA LEU A 69 -6.04 -1.96 -15.39
C LEU A 69 -5.45 -1.34 -16.67
N LYS A 70 -5.45 -2.08 -17.78
CA LYS A 70 -4.84 -1.66 -19.04
C LYS A 70 -5.35 -0.31 -19.56
N SER A 71 -6.66 -0.05 -19.41
CA SER A 71 -7.30 1.20 -19.82
C SER A 71 -6.90 2.42 -18.97
N SER A 72 -6.32 2.17 -17.79
CA SER A 72 -5.83 3.22 -16.89
C SER A 72 -4.43 3.71 -17.27
N ILE A 73 -3.72 3.00 -18.16
CA ILE A 73 -2.37 3.36 -18.59
C ILE A 73 -2.43 4.51 -19.61
N SER A 74 -1.61 5.54 -19.40
CA SER A 74 -1.50 6.68 -20.31
C SER A 74 -0.54 6.38 -21.46
N LYS A 75 -1.07 6.27 -22.69
CA LYS A 75 -0.29 6.06 -23.91
C LYS A 75 0.87 7.06 -24.08
N VAL A 76 0.59 8.34 -23.88
CA VAL A 76 1.55 9.43 -24.13
C VAL A 76 2.71 9.41 -23.13
N ARG A 77 2.46 8.93 -21.92
CA ARG A 77 3.38 9.04 -20.78
C ARG A 77 4.01 7.71 -20.35
N THR A 78 3.73 6.63 -21.07
CA THR A 78 4.36 5.33 -20.87
C THR A 78 5.35 5.10 -22.00
N ARG A 79 6.65 5.07 -21.72
CA ARG A 79 7.73 4.85 -22.71
C ARG A 79 9.06 4.60 -22.01
N ALA A 80 10.02 3.97 -22.70
CA ALA A 80 11.42 4.03 -22.30
C ALA A 80 12.06 5.31 -22.83
N PHE A 81 13.05 5.82 -22.08
CA PHE A 81 13.84 7.00 -22.41
C PHE A 81 15.30 6.56 -22.65
N PRO A 82 15.69 6.34 -23.92
CA PRO A 82 17.08 6.10 -24.28
C PRO A 82 17.91 7.37 -24.00
N GLY A 83 19.07 7.23 -23.36
CA GLY A 83 19.97 8.35 -23.10
C GLY A 83 19.46 9.36 -22.07
N ALA A 84 18.53 8.97 -21.20
CA ALA A 84 18.35 9.71 -19.95
C ALA A 84 19.67 9.66 -19.20
N ASP A 85 20.15 10.81 -18.72
CA ASP A 85 21.48 11.01 -18.14
C ASP A 85 21.59 10.34 -16.75
N VAL A 86 21.55 9.02 -16.79
CA VAL A 86 21.76 8.12 -15.67
C VAL A 86 23.06 7.43 -16.05
N ASN A 87 24.10 7.64 -15.25
CA ASN A 87 25.47 7.15 -15.47
C ASN A 87 25.59 5.60 -15.35
N ASN A 88 24.70 4.87 -16.00
CA ASN A 88 24.60 3.42 -16.01
C ASN A 88 23.98 2.97 -17.34
N ASN A 89 24.30 1.75 -17.79
CA ASN A 89 23.88 1.15 -19.06
C ASN A 89 22.37 0.83 -19.16
N HIS A 90 21.54 1.41 -18.28
CA HIS A 90 20.10 1.20 -18.18
C HIS A 90 19.32 2.40 -18.71
N ASN A 91 18.31 2.15 -19.54
CA ASN A 91 17.36 3.17 -19.97
C ASN A 91 16.22 3.27 -18.96
N LEU A 92 15.82 4.50 -18.65
CA LEU A 92 14.69 4.75 -17.77
C LEU A 92 13.38 4.27 -18.43
N VAL A 93 12.65 3.36 -17.78
CA VAL A 93 11.29 2.98 -18.19
C VAL A 93 10.29 3.69 -17.31
N MET A 94 9.39 4.47 -17.92
CA MET A 94 8.34 5.18 -17.20
C MET A 94 6.97 4.67 -17.64
N MET A 95 6.07 4.54 -16.68
CA MET A 95 4.66 4.30 -16.91
C MET A 95 3.84 5.28 -16.07
N THR A 96 2.84 5.89 -16.69
CA THR A 96 1.85 6.70 -15.96
C THR A 96 0.49 6.03 -16.01
N MET A 97 -0.16 5.89 -14.86
CA MET A 97 -1.52 5.35 -14.76
C MET A 97 -2.44 6.31 -14.01
N ARG A 98 -3.72 6.31 -14.35
CA ARG A 98 -4.77 7.08 -13.67
C ARG A 98 -5.73 6.15 -12.94
N PHE A 99 -5.86 6.30 -11.63
CA PHE A 99 -6.77 5.50 -10.82
C PHE A 99 -7.75 6.39 -10.05
N LYS A 100 -9.00 5.93 -9.93
CA LYS A 100 -9.97 6.45 -8.97
C LYS A 100 -10.05 5.48 -7.81
N LEU A 101 -9.39 5.80 -6.69
CA LEU A 101 -9.44 4.97 -5.50
C LEU A 101 -10.81 5.10 -4.83
N LYS A 102 -11.40 3.99 -4.44
CA LYS A 102 -12.61 4.00 -3.61
C LYS A 102 -12.24 4.56 -2.24
N ARG A 103 -12.99 5.55 -1.76
CA ARG A 103 -12.86 6.01 -0.37
C ARG A 103 -13.30 4.87 0.55
N ILE A 104 -12.36 4.34 1.33
CA ILE A 104 -12.68 3.40 2.38
C ILE A 104 -13.12 4.21 3.59
N HIS A 105 -14.42 4.18 3.90
CA HIS A 105 -14.93 4.72 5.15
C HIS A 105 -14.51 3.78 6.27
N LYS A 106 -13.35 4.05 6.89
CA LYS A 106 -13.04 3.45 8.18
C LYS A 106 -14.14 3.92 9.14
N LYS A 107 -14.76 2.99 9.87
CA LYS A 107 -15.64 3.36 11.00
C LYS A 107 -14.85 4.36 11.83
N LYS A 108 -15.44 5.54 12.10
CA LYS A 108 -14.81 6.54 12.96
C LYS A 108 -14.56 5.81 14.28
N ALA A 109 -13.29 5.57 14.63
CA ALA A 109 -12.99 4.98 15.91
C ALA A 109 -13.69 5.86 16.95
N THR A 110 -14.56 5.28 17.76
CA THR A 110 -15.14 5.96 18.93
C THR A 110 -13.99 6.17 19.90
N CYS A 111 -13.21 7.22 19.65
CA CYS A 111 -12.15 7.64 20.56
C CYS A 111 -12.87 8.27 21.76
N ILE A 112 -13.01 7.47 22.82
CA ILE A 112 -13.48 7.96 24.10
C ILE A 112 -12.41 8.91 24.62
N ARG A 113 -12.78 10.17 24.83
CA ARG A 113 -11.92 11.12 25.53
C ARG A 113 -12.24 11.02 27.01
N PHE A 114 -11.29 10.57 27.81
CA PHE A 114 -11.43 10.53 29.26
C PHE A 114 -11.24 11.91 29.88
N ASP A 115 -11.89 12.17 31.00
CA ASP A 115 -11.69 13.41 31.75
C ASP A 115 -10.44 13.36 32.62
N VAL A 116 -9.28 13.47 31.97
CA VAL A 116 -7.95 13.44 32.61
C VAL A 116 -7.75 14.57 33.64
N ASP A 117 -8.61 15.59 33.66
CA ASP A 117 -8.56 16.64 34.67
C ASP A 117 -8.83 16.09 36.08
N LYS A 118 -9.54 14.96 36.21
CA LYS A 118 -9.74 14.26 37.49
C LYS A 118 -8.46 13.67 38.10
N LEU A 119 -7.45 13.37 37.30
CA LEU A 119 -6.15 12.91 37.78
C LEU A 119 -5.30 14.05 38.40
N LYS A 120 -5.79 15.28 38.37
CA LYS A 120 -5.16 16.39 39.12
C LYS A 120 -5.56 16.37 40.59
N ASP A 121 -6.67 15.71 40.94
CA ASP A 121 -7.07 15.48 42.33
C ASP A 121 -6.36 14.22 42.84
N PRO A 122 -5.57 14.30 43.93
CA PRO A 122 -4.91 13.14 44.52
C PRO A 122 -5.85 11.96 44.80
N ARG A 123 -7.13 12.24 45.11
CA ARG A 123 -8.14 11.20 45.34
C ARG A 123 -8.47 10.43 44.06
N GLY A 124 -8.63 11.15 42.94
CA GLY A 124 -8.91 10.54 41.64
C GLY A 124 -7.71 9.73 41.12
N THR A 125 -6.49 10.17 41.42
CA THR A 125 -5.27 9.43 41.09
C THR A 125 -5.15 8.15 41.91
N SER A 126 -5.30 8.24 43.23
CA SER A 126 -5.21 7.06 44.12
C SER A 126 -6.28 6.02 43.81
N GLU A 127 -7.51 6.43 43.52
CA GLU A 127 -8.58 5.50 43.11
C GLU A 127 -8.27 4.80 41.78
N PHE A 128 -7.70 5.53 40.81
CA PHE A 128 -7.32 4.95 39.53
C PHE A 128 -6.16 3.95 39.67
N GLU A 129 -5.14 4.28 40.46
CA GLU A 129 -3.99 3.40 40.75
C GLU A 129 -4.44 2.08 41.37
N VAL A 130 -5.25 2.14 42.44
CA VAL A 130 -5.76 0.92 43.12
C VAL A 130 -6.55 0.02 42.16
N LYS A 131 -7.36 0.59 41.27
CA LYS A 131 -8.10 -0.20 40.27
C LYS A 131 -7.18 -0.83 39.24
N VAL A 132 -6.19 -0.08 38.74
CA VAL A 132 -5.21 -0.59 37.78
C VAL A 132 -4.44 -1.74 38.40
N ASP A 133 -3.95 -1.59 39.63
CA ASP A 133 -3.17 -2.61 40.31
C ASP A 133 -4.01 -3.88 40.53
N GLY A 134 -5.19 -3.75 41.14
CA GLY A 134 -6.05 -4.91 41.40
C GLY A 134 -6.51 -5.65 40.13
N LYS A 135 -6.77 -4.92 39.03
CA LYS A 135 -7.15 -5.56 37.75
C LYS A 135 -5.93 -6.12 37.01
N SER A 136 -4.74 -5.55 37.19
CA SER A 136 -3.50 -6.09 36.62
C SER A 136 -3.13 -7.44 37.24
N GLU A 137 -3.36 -7.62 38.54
CA GLU A 137 -3.20 -8.91 39.22
C GLU A 137 -4.19 -9.96 38.72
N ALA A 138 -5.40 -9.55 38.36
CA ALA A 138 -6.45 -10.42 37.82
C ALA A 138 -6.29 -10.74 36.32
N LEU A 139 -5.47 -9.99 35.57
CA LEU A 139 -5.23 -10.22 34.16
C LEU A 139 -4.29 -11.42 33.99
N ASN A 140 -4.84 -12.58 33.61
CA ASN A 140 -4.05 -13.76 33.31
C ASN A 140 -3.29 -13.57 31.98
N LEU A 141 -1.97 -13.29 32.07
CA LEU A 141 -1.10 -13.00 30.92
C LEU A 141 -0.66 -14.25 30.12
N GLN A 142 -1.26 -15.42 30.36
CA GLN A 142 -0.87 -16.69 29.69
C GLN A 142 -1.32 -16.82 28.22
N GLU A 143 -1.81 -15.76 27.57
CA GLU A 143 -2.16 -15.80 26.15
C GLU A 143 -0.91 -15.80 25.24
N ASN A 144 -0.74 -16.86 24.44
CA ASN A 144 0.38 -16.99 23.48
C ASN A 144 0.32 -16.01 22.28
N ASN A 145 -0.76 -15.22 22.14
CA ASN A 145 -0.96 -14.31 21.02
C ASN A 145 -0.87 -12.85 21.48
N ILE A 146 0.22 -12.18 21.06
CA ILE A 146 0.52 -10.77 21.39
C ILE A 146 -0.63 -9.82 21.03
N ASN A 147 -1.34 -10.07 19.92
CA ASN A 147 -2.44 -9.21 19.49
C ASN A 147 -3.64 -9.34 20.43
N SER A 148 -3.93 -10.54 20.90
CA SER A 148 -5.03 -10.81 21.83
C SER A 148 -4.73 -10.18 23.19
N LEU A 149 -3.51 -10.41 23.70
CA LEU A 149 -3.04 -9.83 24.95
C LEU A 149 -3.10 -8.30 24.94
N THR A 150 -2.63 -7.68 23.86
CA THR A 150 -2.64 -6.22 23.71
C THR A 150 -4.07 -5.66 23.71
N ASN A 151 -5.02 -6.36 23.09
CA ASN A 151 -6.42 -5.94 23.09
C ASN A 151 -7.06 -6.09 24.47
N ASN A 152 -6.80 -7.18 25.18
CA ASN A 152 -7.32 -7.41 26.53
C ASN A 152 -6.85 -6.33 27.51
N ILE A 153 -5.55 -6.01 27.51
CA ILE A 153 -4.99 -4.93 28.34
C ILE A 153 -5.64 -3.59 27.99
N LYS A 154 -5.77 -3.30 26.68
CA LYS A 154 -6.37 -2.05 26.22
C LYS A 154 -7.83 -1.93 26.65
N GLU A 155 -8.61 -2.99 26.55
CA GLU A 155 -10.03 -2.99 26.94
C GLU A 155 -10.19 -2.84 28.46
N ALA A 156 -9.39 -3.56 29.25
CA ALA A 156 -9.37 -3.43 30.71
C ALA A 156 -9.03 -1.99 31.15
N LEU A 157 -7.97 -1.40 30.57
CA LEU A 157 -7.59 0.00 30.85
C LEU A 157 -8.69 0.98 30.45
N GLN A 158 -9.37 0.76 29.32
CA GLN A 158 -10.45 1.61 28.87
C GLN A 158 -11.68 1.54 29.77
N GLU A 159 -12.01 0.36 30.28
CA GLU A 159 -13.10 0.15 31.24
C GLU A 159 -12.81 0.86 32.56
N MET A 160 -11.63 0.66 33.13
CA MET A 160 -11.22 1.33 34.38
C MET A 160 -11.18 2.84 34.24
N ALA A 161 -10.62 3.34 33.13
CA ALA A 161 -10.60 4.77 32.85
C ALA A 161 -12.01 5.33 32.66
N LEU A 162 -12.94 4.55 32.09
CA LEU A 162 -14.33 4.99 31.94
C LEU A 162 -15.04 5.09 33.29
N GLU A 163 -14.77 4.18 34.22
CA GLU A 163 -15.36 4.21 35.56
C GLU A 163 -14.84 5.39 36.39
N VAL A 164 -13.52 5.56 36.49
CA VAL A 164 -12.91 6.58 37.37
C VAL A 164 -12.94 7.96 36.71
N LEU A 165 -12.44 8.05 35.48
CA LEU A 165 -12.30 9.32 34.79
C LEU A 165 -13.60 9.73 34.11
N GLY A 166 -14.41 8.77 33.64
CA GLY A 166 -15.60 9.09 32.87
C GLY A 166 -15.28 9.74 31.53
N ARG A 167 -16.32 10.11 30.78
CA ARG A 167 -16.16 10.77 29.48
C ARG A 167 -16.03 12.27 29.66
N LYS A 168 -15.05 12.88 28.99
CA LYS A 168 -14.94 14.34 28.90
C LYS A 168 -16.16 14.89 28.16
N GLY A 169 -16.96 15.69 28.87
CA GLY A 169 -18.12 16.37 28.30
C GLY A 169 -17.74 17.34 27.18
N MET A 170 -18.62 17.49 26.19
CA MET A 170 -18.44 18.46 25.12
C MET A 170 -18.77 19.85 25.65
N LYS A 171 -17.77 20.75 25.76
CA LYS A 171 -18.04 22.15 26.11
C LYS A 171 -18.91 22.76 25.01
N ARG A 172 -20.17 23.08 25.34
CA ARG A 172 -21.06 23.85 24.46
C ARG A 172 -20.59 25.31 24.49
N ASN A 173 -19.95 25.76 23.42
CA ASN A 173 -19.70 27.19 23.24
C ASN A 173 -21.06 27.86 23.02
N HIS A 174 -21.47 28.72 23.95
CA HIS A 174 -22.57 29.64 23.72
C HIS A 174 -22.16 30.54 22.55
N ARG A 175 -22.81 30.40 21.39
CA ARG A 175 -22.72 31.41 20.34
C ARG A 175 -23.37 32.66 20.91
N LYS A 176 -22.57 33.72 21.14
CA LYS A 176 -23.12 35.06 21.26
C LYS A 176 -23.80 35.36 19.92
N ILE A 177 -25.12 35.52 19.95
CA ILE A 177 -25.93 35.99 18.83
C ILE A 177 -25.70 37.48 18.70
#